data_AF-A0AAN8GTN6-F1
#
_entry.id   AF-A0AAN8GTN6-F1
#
_cell.length_a   1.000
_cell.length_b   1.000
_cell.length_c   1.000
_cell.angle_alpha   90.00
_cell.angle_beta   90.00
_cell.angle_gamma   90.00
#
_symmetry.space_group_name_H-M   'P 1'
#
loop_
_entity.id
_entity.type
_entity.pdbx_description
1 polymer ?
#
loop_
_entity_poly.entity_id
_entity_poly.type
_entity_poly.pdbx_seq_one_letter_code
_entity_poly.pdbx_strand_id
1 'polypeptide(L)'
;MSKIHSYSPPLQTVDIHKEKVARREIGILTTNKNTTRSHKIVAPSNPERPVRFIRKPIDFNVLDDIGHGVKVGGKQIRCLVE
;
A
#
# COMPACT_ATOMS: atom_id res chain seq x y z
N MET A 1 -31.23 -48.81 50.87
CA MET A 1 -30.30 -49.30 49.82
C MET A 1 -30.11 -48.18 48.79
N SER A 2 -29.16 -47.30 49.08
CA SER A 2 -28.81 -46.15 48.26
C SER A 2 -28.10 -46.59 46.98
N LYS A 3 -28.81 -46.60 45.85
CA LYS A 3 -28.16 -46.71 44.54
C LYS A 3 -27.69 -45.32 44.14
N ILE A 4 -26.39 -45.12 44.30
CA ILE A 4 -25.62 -43.99 43.81
C ILE A 4 -25.88 -43.92 42.31
N HIS A 5 -26.69 -42.94 41.87
CA HIS A 5 -26.72 -42.56 40.47
C HIS A 5 -25.32 -42.02 40.14
N SER A 6 -24.55 -42.82 39.42
CA SER A 6 -23.33 -42.37 38.75
C SER A 6 -23.72 -41.24 37.81
N TYR A 7 -23.60 -39.99 38.26
CA TYR A 7 -23.79 -38.81 37.42
C TYR A 7 -22.65 -38.77 36.40
N SER A 8 -22.84 -39.51 35.31
CA SER A 8 -22.07 -39.29 34.09
C SER A 8 -22.52 -37.94 33.55
N PRO A 9 -21.64 -36.92 33.47
CA PRO A 9 -22.00 -35.69 32.76
C PRO A 9 -22.37 -36.07 31.32
N PRO A 10 -23.45 -35.48 30.76
CA PRO A 10 -23.88 -35.80 29.40
C PRO A 10 -22.69 -35.57 28.46
N LEU A 11 -22.32 -36.60 27.68
CA LEU A 11 -21.10 -36.63 26.84
C LEU A 11 -20.88 -35.33 26.06
N GLN A 12 -21.96 -34.77 25.53
CA GLN A 12 -21.98 -33.46 24.86
C GLN A 12 -21.30 -32.33 25.66
N THR A 13 -21.52 -32.25 26.97
CA THR A 13 -20.91 -31.21 27.82
C THR A 13 -19.42 -31.42 28.05
N VAL A 14 -19.00 -32.68 28.17
CA VAL A 14 -17.59 -33.05 28.31
C VAL A 14 -16.85 -32.78 27.00
N ASP A 15 -17.42 -33.18 25.87
CA ASP A 15 -16.83 -32.99 24.55
C ASP A 15 -16.67 -31.51 24.22
N ILE A 16 -17.68 -30.69 24.51
CA ILE A 16 -17.60 -29.23 24.36
C ILE A 16 -16.51 -28.64 25.26
N HIS A 17 -16.40 -29.11 26.51
CA HIS A 17 -15.38 -28.63 27.44
C HIS A 17 -13.97 -28.99 26.95
N LYS A 18 -13.75 -30.24 26.52
CA LYS A 18 -12.46 -30.70 25.99
C LYS A 18 -12.05 -29.92 24.74
N GLU A 19 -12.98 -29.69 23.81
CA GLU A 19 -12.71 -28.87 22.62
C GLU A 19 -12.37 -27.41 22.99
N LYS A 20 -13.08 -26.82 23.96
CA LYS A 20 -12.80 -25.44 24.42
C LYS A 20 -11.43 -25.31 25.07
N VAL A 21 -11.02 -26.29 25.87
CA VAL A 21 -9.67 -26.32 26.48
C VAL A 21 -8.62 -26.39 25.36
N ALA A 22 -8.77 -27.30 24.41
CA ALA A 22 -7.84 -27.43 23.28
C ALA A 22 -7.76 -26.13 22.43
N ARG A 23 -8.90 -25.50 22.12
CA ARG A 23 -8.92 -24.22 21.39
C ARG A 23 -8.29 -23.08 22.17
N ARG A 24 -8.43 -23.05 23.50
CA ARG A 24 -7.78 -22.05 24.34
C ARG A 24 -6.26 -22.19 24.31
N GLU A 25 -5.75 -23.41 24.34
CA GLU A 25 -4.30 -23.68 24.24
C GLU A 25 -3.73 -23.21 22.90
N ILE A 26 -4.37 -23.58 21.78
CA ILE A 26 -3.95 -23.10 20.46
C ILE A 26 -4.16 -21.58 20.31
N GLY A 27 -5.21 -21.02 20.92
CA GLY A 27 -5.52 -19.59 20.87
C GLY A 27 -4.45 -18.68 21.48
N ILE A 28 -3.60 -19.18 22.39
CA ILE A 28 -2.47 -18.40 22.94
C ILE A 28 -1.37 -18.20 21.89
N LEU A 29 -1.23 -19.15 20.96
CA LEU A 29 -0.19 -19.16 19.94
C LEU A 29 -0.65 -18.53 18.61
N THR A 30 -1.94 -18.21 18.48
CA THR A 30 -2.48 -17.58 17.27
C THR A 30 -2.66 -16.08 17.47
N THR A 31 -2.59 -15.35 16.36
CA THR A 31 -2.93 -13.93 16.30
C THR A 31 -3.82 -13.70 15.09
N ASN A 32 -4.60 -12.62 15.13
CA ASN A 32 -5.50 -12.29 14.02
C ASN A 32 -4.68 -11.99 12.77
N LYS A 33 -4.93 -12.72 11.68
CA LYS A 33 -4.36 -12.37 10.38
C LYS A 33 -5.18 -11.26 9.75
N ASN A 34 -4.58 -10.08 9.59
CA ASN A 34 -5.20 -8.96 8.90
C ASN A 34 -5.31 -9.27 7.40
N THR A 35 -6.38 -9.97 7.01
CA THR A 35 -6.72 -10.22 5.61
C THR A 35 -7.52 -9.03 5.08
N THR A 36 -6.82 -8.08 4.46
CA THR A 36 -7.47 -6.94 3.81
C THR A 36 -7.93 -7.36 2.42
N ARG A 37 -9.22 -7.22 2.15
CA ARG A 37 -9.78 -7.46 0.80
C ARG A 37 -9.62 -6.20 -0.04
N SER A 38 -8.66 -6.20 -0.98
CA SER A 38 -8.47 -5.11 -1.94
C SER A 38 -9.02 -5.46 -3.32
N HIS A 39 -9.33 -4.42 -4.11
CA HIS A 39 -9.73 -4.57 -5.50
C HIS A 39 -8.52 -4.84 -6.40
N LYS A 40 -8.70 -5.66 -7.44
CA LYS A 40 -7.62 -6.00 -8.39
C LYS A 40 -7.12 -4.80 -9.20
N ILE A 41 -7.98 -3.81 -9.40
CA ILE A 41 -7.67 -2.56 -10.10
C ILE A 41 -8.18 -1.43 -9.23
N VAL A 42 -7.30 -0.50 -8.89
CA VAL A 42 -7.64 0.76 -8.20
C VAL A 42 -7.14 1.88 -9.09
N ALA A 43 -8.05 2.63 -9.70
CA ALA A 43 -7.69 3.79 -10.51
C ALA A 43 -7.11 4.89 -9.59
N PRO A 44 -6.09 5.63 -10.04
CA PRO A 44 -5.58 6.76 -9.28
C PRO A 44 -6.68 7.82 -9.07
N SER A 45 -6.65 8.52 -7.93
CA SER A 45 -7.68 9.52 -7.59
C SER A 45 -7.74 10.70 -8.57
N ASN A 46 -6.64 11.01 -9.26
CA ASN A 46 -6.59 12.03 -10.29
C ASN A 46 -6.24 11.36 -11.63
N PRO A 47 -7.23 11.12 -12.52
CA PRO A 47 -6.94 10.66 -13.87
C PRO A 47 -6.24 11.77 -14.65
N GLU A 48 -5.15 11.43 -15.34
CA GLU A 48 -4.47 12.37 -16.23
C GLU A 48 -5.43 12.87 -17.31
N ARG A 49 -5.47 14.19 -17.52
CA ARG A 49 -6.34 14.79 -18.54
C ARG A 49 -5.73 14.55 -19.93
N PRO A 50 -6.51 14.07 -20.91
CA PRO A 50 -6.02 13.94 -22.29
C PRO A 50 -5.50 15.28 -22.83
N VAL A 51 -4.24 15.30 -23.26
CA VAL A 51 -3.63 16.50 -23.88
C VAL A 51 -3.82 16.42 -25.40
N ARG A 52 -4.38 17.48 -25.98
CA ARG A 52 -4.52 17.58 -27.44
C ARG A 52 -3.17 17.90 -28.07
N PHE A 53 -2.84 17.21 -29.16
CA PHE A 53 -1.65 17.53 -29.95
C PHE A 53 -1.71 18.94 -30.54
N ILE A 54 -0.64 19.71 -30.38
CA ILE A 54 -0.46 21.04 -30.96
C ILE A 54 0.92 21.04 -31.63
N ARG A 55 0.99 21.42 -32.90
CA ARG A 55 2.26 21.60 -33.61
C ARG A 55 2.95 22.87 -33.07
N LYS A 56 4.14 22.70 -32.50
CA LYS A 56 5.02 23.81 -32.11
C LYS A 56 6.28 23.74 -32.98
N PRO A 57 6.73 24.86 -33.58
CA PRO A 57 8.02 24.90 -34.28
C PRO A 57 9.17 24.62 -33.32
N ILE A 58 10.33 24.23 -33.85
CA ILE A 58 11.55 24.02 -33.05
C ILE A 58 11.97 25.36 -32.45
N ASP A 59 11.96 25.45 -31.12
CA ASP A 59 12.48 26.59 -30.37
C ASP A 59 13.91 26.27 -29.92
N PHE A 60 14.89 26.99 -30.47
CA PHE A 60 16.30 26.80 -30.16
C PHE A 60 16.73 27.46 -28.84
N ASN A 61 15.87 28.32 -28.26
CA ASN A 61 16.21 29.09 -27.07
C ASN A 61 15.63 28.49 -25.78
N VAL A 62 14.85 27.40 -25.87
CA VAL A 62 14.12 26.84 -24.72
C VAL A 62 15.02 26.34 -23.58
N LEU A 63 16.31 26.12 -23.88
CA LEU A 63 17.33 25.67 -22.93
C LEU A 63 18.37 26.75 -22.60
N ASP A 64 18.27 27.95 -23.17
CA ASP A 64 19.28 29.02 -22.98
C ASP A 64 19.34 29.53 -21.53
N ASP A 65 18.26 29.36 -20.77
CA ASP A 65 18.18 29.76 -19.37
C ASP A 65 18.61 28.63 -18.40
N ILE A 66 18.98 27.45 -18.93
CA ILE A 66 19.46 26.31 -18.15
C ILE A 66 21.00 26.24 -18.25
N GLY A 67 21.70 26.57 -17.16
CA GLY A 67 23.17 26.54 -17.11
C GLY A 67 23.82 27.85 -17.58
N HIS A 68 24.85 27.76 -18.42
CA HIS A 68 25.56 28.91 -19.02
C HIS A 68 25.20 29.06 -20.51
N GLY A 69 23.92 29.25 -20.83
CA GLY A 69 23.44 29.31 -22.22
C GLY A 69 23.95 30.55 -22.97
N VAL A 70 24.26 30.37 -24.26
CA VAL A 70 24.74 31.43 -25.16
C VAL A 70 23.63 31.81 -26.13
N LYS A 71 23.02 32.97 -25.90
CA LYS A 71 21.94 33.50 -26.74
C LYS A 71 22.50 34.01 -28.07
N VAL A 72 21.88 33.63 -29.18
CA VAL A 72 22.28 34.03 -30.55
C VAL A 72 21.98 35.53 -30.72
N GLY A 73 22.92 36.39 -30.32
CA GLY A 73 22.80 37.86 -30.42
C GLY A 73 23.23 38.65 -29.18
N GLY A 74 23.55 37.99 -28.05
CA GLY A 74 24.07 38.66 -26.86
C GLY A 74 25.59 38.82 -26.94
N LYS A 75 26.08 40.07 -26.87
CA LYS A 75 27.51 40.38 -26.66
C LYS A 75 28.10 39.41 -25.65
N GLN A 76 29.20 38.74 -26.01
CA GLN A 76 30.06 38.05 -25.05
C GLN A 76 30.31 39.01 -23.87
N ILE A 77 29.74 38.72 -22.71
CA ILE A 77 30.26 39.27 -21.48
C ILE A 77 31.57 38.51 -21.26
N ARG A 78 32.65 39.12 -21.72
CA ARG A 78 34.01 38.68 -21.42
C ARG A 78 34.06 38.48 -19.90
N CYS A 79 34.45 37.28 -19.47
CA CYS A 79 35.03 37.12 -18.14
C CYS A 79 36.24 38.06 -18.06
N LEU A 80 36.03 39.25 -17.49
CA LEU A 80 37.07 39.93 -16.73
C LEU A 80 37.02 39.27 -15.34
N VAL A 81 37.85 38.26 -15.15
CA VAL A 81 38.30 37.86 -13.82
C VAL A 81 39.73 38.36 -13.76
N GLU A 82 40.02 39.26 -12.81
CA GLU A 82 41.39 39.65 -12.44
C GLU A 82 42.24 38.44 -12.06
#